data_AF-A0A7N2N6G6-F1
#
_entry.id   AF-A0A7N2N6G6-F1
#
_cell.length_a   1.000
_cell.length_b   1.000
_cell.length_c   1.000
_cell.angle_alpha   90.00
_cell.angle_beta   90.00
_cell.angle_gamma   90.00
#
_symmetry.space_group_name_H-M   'P 1'
#
loop_
_entity.id
_entity.type
_entity.pdbx_description
1 polymer ?
#
loop_
_entity_poly.entity_id
_entity_poly.type
_entity_poly.pdbx_seq_one_letter_code
_entity_poly.pdbx_strand_id
1 'polypeptide(L)'
;MNHDFCFNMALQLSAVVVSVEYRLAPEHRLPAAYDDAVEALHWIKCTQEKLLRDFADYSKCFLMGTSAGGNIAYQVGLHASTAIVLPLCSTDLIWKLALPIGVDRDHEYCNPTVGGGFDQIRELGWWVVVTGCDGDPLIDRQMELVEMLKKKGVKVEAQLNEGDHHGVELMDATKANALLRCCNVAYHAGLRVASEVENLQPLITIKGQILHQPFFSGNQRTESELRLVNDPVLPFFVNDLMWELSLPIGVDRDHEYCNPAVGGGSQRLEKIRLLEWRVLMIDCKGDPPIDHQIELVKMMEEKGLAVASQFDKGGHHGVDLQDLSRAKALQAVLKNFMLPSLVV
;
A
#
# COMPACT_ATOMS: atom_id res chain seq x y z
N MET A 1 -11.51 6.20 13.98
CA MET A 1 -11.67 5.51 15.29
C MET A 1 -11.30 6.50 16.39
N ASN A 2 -11.93 6.44 17.56
CA ASN A 2 -11.56 7.30 18.68
C ASN A 2 -10.52 6.61 19.59
N HIS A 3 -9.90 7.39 20.48
CA HIS A 3 -8.88 6.91 21.40
C HIS A 3 -9.34 5.72 22.24
N ASP A 4 -10.56 5.80 22.81
CA ASP A 4 -11.09 4.76 23.69
C ASP A 4 -11.26 3.42 22.97
N PHE A 5 -11.69 3.44 21.71
CA PHE A 5 -11.81 2.22 20.90
C PHE A 5 -10.43 1.60 20.66
N CYS A 6 -9.44 2.39 20.25
CA CYS A 6 -8.07 1.93 20.04
C CYS A 6 -7.43 1.39 21.33
N PHE A 7 -7.63 2.08 22.46
CA PHE A 7 -7.14 1.67 23.77
C PHE A 7 -7.74 0.32 24.19
N ASN A 8 -9.06 0.17 24.07
CA ASN A 8 -9.75 -1.08 24.41
C ASN A 8 -9.31 -2.23 23.49
N MET A 9 -9.12 -1.98 22.19
CA MET A 9 -8.58 -2.99 21.28
C MET A 9 -7.17 -3.43 21.69
N ALA A 10 -6.28 -2.48 21.97
CA ALA A 10 -4.90 -2.78 22.36
C ALA A 10 -4.86 -3.68 23.61
N LEU A 11 -5.71 -3.37 24.61
CA LEU A 11 -5.82 -4.16 25.83
C LEU A 11 -6.39 -5.57 25.59
N GLN A 12 -7.46 -5.70 24.82
CA GLN A 12 -8.20 -6.97 24.69
C GLN A 12 -7.56 -7.95 23.71
N LEU A 13 -6.93 -7.41 22.66
CA LEU A 13 -6.23 -8.17 21.64
C LEU A 13 -4.78 -8.47 22.04
N SER A 14 -4.27 -7.85 23.12
CA SER A 14 -2.86 -7.89 23.51
C SER A 14 -1.96 -7.52 22.32
N ALA A 15 -2.33 -6.45 21.62
CA ALA A 15 -1.69 -6.01 20.38
C ALA A 15 -1.28 -4.54 20.48
N VAL A 16 -0.20 -4.19 19.79
CA VAL A 16 0.18 -2.78 19.62
C VAL A 16 -0.70 -2.17 18.53
N VAL A 17 -1.36 -1.06 18.84
CA VAL A 17 -2.21 -0.33 17.89
C VAL A 17 -1.50 0.96 17.49
N VAL A 18 -1.20 1.10 16.20
CA VAL A 18 -0.70 2.34 15.59
C VAL A 18 -1.87 3.01 14.88
N SER A 19 -2.43 4.06 15.48
CA SER A 19 -3.51 4.84 14.87
C SER A 19 -2.91 5.96 14.03
N VAL A 20 -3.13 5.94 12.72
CA VAL A 20 -2.60 6.93 11.78
C VAL A 20 -3.53 8.14 11.73
N GLU A 21 -2.98 9.33 11.97
CA GLU A 21 -3.65 10.60 11.71
C GLU A 21 -3.33 11.02 10.27
N TYR A 22 -4.26 10.74 9.36
CA TYR A 22 -4.13 11.03 7.93
C TYR A 22 -4.79 12.36 7.57
N ARG A 23 -4.37 12.95 6.45
CA ARG A 23 -4.94 14.17 5.90
C ARG A 23 -6.40 13.96 5.50
N LEU A 24 -7.24 14.96 5.80
CA LEU A 24 -8.67 14.90 5.59
C LEU A 24 -9.09 15.62 4.31
N ALA A 25 -10.13 15.09 3.68
CA ALA A 25 -10.89 15.78 2.66
C ALA A 25 -11.85 16.83 3.30
N PRO A 26 -12.18 17.93 2.60
CA PRO A 26 -11.87 18.21 1.19
C PRO A 26 -10.52 18.89 0.92
N GLU A 27 -9.78 19.33 1.95
CA GLU A 27 -8.49 20.01 1.80
C GLU A 27 -7.46 19.11 1.10
N HIS A 28 -7.51 17.81 1.41
CA HIS A 28 -6.67 16.78 0.82
C HIS A 28 -7.53 15.62 0.35
N ARG A 29 -8.10 15.75 -0.86
CA ARG A 29 -8.85 14.69 -1.55
C ARG A 29 -8.00 13.42 -1.72
N LEU A 30 -8.67 12.29 -1.91
CA LEU A 30 -8.04 11.02 -2.25
C LEU A 30 -7.18 11.19 -3.52
N PRO A 31 -5.97 10.60 -3.57
CA PRO A 31 -5.45 9.52 -2.71
C PRO A 31 -4.67 9.96 -1.45
N ALA A 32 -4.70 11.23 -1.03
CA ALA A 32 -3.82 11.71 0.05
C ALA A 32 -3.84 10.86 1.33
N ALA A 33 -5.03 10.42 1.77
CA ALA A 33 -5.16 9.56 2.96
C ALA A 33 -4.59 8.14 2.74
N TYR A 34 -4.59 7.63 1.51
CA TYR A 34 -3.95 6.35 1.17
C TYR A 34 -2.42 6.50 1.21
N ASP A 35 -1.90 7.60 0.66
CA ASP A 35 -0.47 7.92 0.67
C ASP A 35 0.05 8.02 2.10
N ASP A 36 -0.68 8.72 2.98
CA ASP A 36 -0.30 8.87 4.40
C ASP A 36 -0.27 7.52 5.13
N ALA A 37 -1.23 6.64 4.83
CA ALA A 37 -1.27 5.32 5.44
C ALA A 37 -0.17 4.38 4.90
N VAL A 38 0.22 4.51 3.62
CA VAL A 38 1.40 3.82 3.06
C VAL A 38 2.68 4.37 3.67
N GLU A 39 2.81 5.69 3.82
CA GLU A 39 3.94 6.34 4.48
C GLU A 39 4.06 5.89 5.94
N ALA A 40 2.94 5.75 6.65
CA ALA A 40 2.93 5.21 8.01
C ALA A 40 3.47 3.77 8.06
N LEU A 41 3.13 2.90 7.10
CA LEU A 41 3.71 1.56 7.02
C LEU A 41 5.22 1.59 6.81
N HIS A 42 5.72 2.50 5.96
CA HIS A 42 7.15 2.71 5.77
C HIS A 42 7.83 3.22 7.04
N TRP A 43 7.20 4.15 7.75
CA TRP A 43 7.70 4.66 9.02
C TRP A 43 7.78 3.54 10.07
N ILE A 44 6.72 2.73 10.24
CA ILE A 44 6.70 1.59 11.17
C ILE A 44 7.84 0.62 10.87
N LYS A 45 8.21 0.42 9.60
CA LYS A 45 9.26 -0.53 9.19
C LYS A 45 10.66 -0.05 9.60
N CYS A 46 10.88 1.26 9.60
CA CYS A 46 12.20 1.87 9.80
C CYS A 46 12.34 2.58 11.15
N THR A 47 11.29 2.62 11.96
CA THR A 47 11.26 3.37 13.22
C THR A 47 12.23 2.80 14.27
N GLN A 48 12.83 3.68 15.05
CA GLN A 48 13.66 3.32 16.21
C GLN A 48 12.90 3.50 17.54
N GLU A 49 11.59 3.74 17.47
CA GLU A 49 10.75 3.93 18.64
C GLU A 49 10.80 2.70 19.57
N LYS A 50 11.23 2.94 20.81
CA LYS A 50 11.47 1.88 21.80
C LYS A 50 10.23 1.01 22.01
N LEU A 51 9.05 1.62 22.04
CA LEU A 51 7.80 0.88 22.27
C LEU A 51 7.50 -0.10 21.13
N LEU A 52 7.67 0.32 19.88
CA LEU A 52 7.42 -0.55 18.73
C LEU A 52 8.49 -1.64 18.63
N ARG A 53 9.77 -1.28 18.82
CA ARG A 53 10.86 -2.26 18.80
C ARG A 53 10.75 -3.33 19.90
N ASP A 54 10.39 -2.92 21.12
CA ASP A 54 10.42 -3.82 22.27
C ASP A 54 9.11 -4.63 22.43
N PHE A 55 7.98 -4.17 21.88
CA PHE A 55 6.67 -4.78 22.11
C PHE A 55 5.89 -5.20 20.84
N ALA A 56 6.25 -4.74 19.64
CA ALA A 56 5.52 -5.11 18.42
C ALA A 56 6.12 -6.36 17.75
N ASP A 57 5.26 -7.33 17.43
CA ASP A 57 5.61 -8.48 16.60
C ASP A 57 5.39 -8.12 15.12
N TYR A 58 6.44 -7.61 14.47
CA TYR A 58 6.41 -7.21 13.06
C TYR A 58 6.10 -8.37 12.09
N SER A 59 6.20 -9.64 12.54
CA SER A 59 5.81 -10.79 11.73
C SER A 59 4.29 -11.02 11.67
N LYS A 60 3.51 -10.29 12.49
CA LYS A 60 2.05 -10.41 12.64
C LYS A 60 1.36 -9.06 12.54
N CYS A 61 1.56 -8.37 11.42
CA CYS A 61 0.91 -7.09 11.17
C CYS A 61 -0.49 -7.30 10.54
N PHE A 62 -1.46 -6.47 10.93
CA PHE A 62 -2.80 -6.43 10.35
C PHE A 62 -3.16 -4.99 10.03
N LEU A 63 -3.71 -4.75 8.84
CA LEU A 63 -4.30 -3.46 8.48
C LEU A 63 -5.75 -3.45 8.94
N MET A 64 -6.18 -2.40 9.64
CA MET A 64 -7.54 -2.32 10.17
C MET A 64 -8.11 -0.92 9.99
N GLY A 65 -9.40 -0.84 9.66
CA GLY A 65 -10.11 0.42 9.65
C GLY A 65 -11.62 0.27 9.74
N THR A 66 -12.27 1.36 10.15
CA THR A 66 -13.73 1.48 10.24
C THR A 66 -14.27 2.52 9.28
N SER A 67 -15.38 2.27 8.58
CA SER A 67 -16.00 3.25 7.68
C SER A 67 -15.02 3.71 6.59
N ALA A 68 -14.83 5.02 6.39
CA ALA A 68 -13.80 5.55 5.49
C ALA A 68 -12.40 4.99 5.80
N GLY A 69 -12.08 4.72 7.07
CA GLY A 69 -10.83 4.05 7.45
C GLY A 69 -10.75 2.60 6.95
N GLY A 70 -11.88 1.90 6.85
CA GLY A 70 -11.92 0.55 6.27
C GLY A 70 -11.67 0.56 4.76
N ASN A 71 -12.16 1.58 4.07
CA ASN A 71 -11.80 1.85 2.67
C ASN A 71 -10.30 2.13 2.52
N ILE A 72 -9.73 3.00 3.37
CA ILE A 72 -8.28 3.26 3.40
C ILE A 72 -7.49 1.98 3.66
N ALA A 73 -7.87 1.19 4.67
CA ALA A 73 -7.21 -0.08 4.98
C ALA A 73 -7.20 -1.04 3.77
N TYR A 74 -8.34 -1.14 3.08
CA TYR A 74 -8.49 -1.92 1.85
C TYR A 74 -7.53 -1.44 0.74
N GLN A 75 -7.54 -0.14 0.42
CA GLN A 75 -6.69 0.41 -0.64
C GLN A 75 -5.21 0.26 -0.31
N VAL A 76 -4.82 0.58 0.93
CA VAL A 76 -3.44 0.41 1.40
C VAL A 76 -3.00 -1.05 1.32
N GLY A 77 -3.87 -2.01 1.61
CA GLY A 77 -3.57 -3.42 1.43
C GLY A 77 -3.30 -3.79 -0.02
N LEU A 78 -4.07 -3.24 -0.97
CA LEU A 78 -3.82 -3.41 -2.40
C LEU A 78 -2.46 -2.81 -2.78
N HIS A 79 -2.14 -1.58 -2.35
CA HIS A 79 -0.86 -0.93 -2.61
C HIS A 79 0.32 -1.71 -2.01
N ALA A 80 0.23 -2.09 -0.74
CA ALA A 80 1.26 -2.85 -0.04
C ALA A 80 1.50 -4.24 -0.67
N SER A 81 0.46 -4.89 -1.20
CA SER A 81 0.60 -6.17 -1.91
C SER A 81 1.34 -6.06 -3.25
N THR A 82 1.30 -4.88 -3.87
CA THR A 82 1.99 -4.59 -5.14
C THR A 82 3.42 -4.09 -4.94
N ALA A 83 3.72 -3.61 -3.74
CA ALA A 83 4.94 -2.94 -3.39
C ALA A 83 6.05 -3.94 -2.99
N ILE A 84 6.90 -4.33 -3.95
CA ILE A 84 8.34 -4.44 -3.65
C ILE A 84 8.89 -3.00 -3.66
N VAL A 85 8.35 -2.13 -2.82
CA VAL A 85 8.87 -0.77 -2.67
C VAL A 85 10.00 -0.89 -1.68
N LEU A 86 11.24 -0.81 -2.18
CA LEU A 86 12.39 -0.48 -1.34
C LEU A 86 12.04 0.84 -0.64
N PRO A 87 11.82 0.84 0.69
CA PRO A 87 11.48 2.07 1.42
C PRO A 87 12.51 3.17 1.12
N LEU A 88 12.11 4.44 1.13
CA LEU A 88 13.04 5.57 1.02
C LEU A 88 14.20 5.43 2.03
N CYS A 89 13.92 5.03 3.28
CA CYS A 89 14.95 4.70 4.28
C CYS A 89 15.90 3.58 3.84
N SER A 90 15.41 2.57 3.13
CA SER A 90 16.27 1.52 2.55
C SER A 90 17.08 2.05 1.39
N THR A 91 16.53 2.92 0.54
CA THR A 91 17.31 3.57 -0.54
C THR A 91 18.38 4.51 0.01
N ASP A 92 18.07 5.32 1.02
CA ASP A 92 19.05 6.21 1.66
C ASP A 92 20.14 5.41 2.39
N LEU A 93 19.80 4.26 2.97
CA LEU A 93 20.79 3.36 3.54
C LEU A 93 21.66 2.71 2.46
N ILE A 94 21.06 2.25 1.36
CA ILE A 94 21.80 1.73 0.19
C ILE A 94 22.79 2.78 -0.31
N TRP A 95 22.37 4.04 -0.44
CA TRP A 95 23.24 5.13 -0.86
C TRP A 95 24.31 5.46 0.19
N LYS A 96 23.98 5.51 1.48
CA LYS A 96 24.97 5.68 2.56
C LYS A 96 26.04 4.59 2.59
N LEU A 97 25.69 3.36 2.21
CA LEU A 97 26.62 2.22 2.12
C LEU A 97 27.39 2.20 0.78
N ALA A 98 26.80 2.72 -0.29
CA ALA A 98 27.39 2.75 -1.62
C ALA A 98 28.33 3.94 -1.83
N LEU A 99 28.11 5.05 -1.12
CA LEU A 99 28.88 6.28 -1.25
C LEU A 99 30.00 6.38 -0.19
N PRO A 100 31.06 7.18 -0.46
CA PRO A 100 32.08 7.47 0.54
C PRO A 100 31.50 8.03 1.85
N ILE A 101 32.18 7.76 2.96
CA ILE A 101 31.74 8.22 4.27
C ILE A 101 31.68 9.75 4.29
N GLY A 102 30.53 10.30 4.68
CA GLY A 102 30.30 11.73 4.87
C GLY A 102 29.85 12.49 3.61
N VAL A 103 29.64 11.82 2.48
CA VAL A 103 29.06 12.43 1.29
C VAL A 103 27.57 12.12 1.18
N ASP A 104 26.81 13.02 0.56
CA ASP A 104 25.38 12.89 0.30
C ASP A 104 25.11 12.45 -1.14
N ARG A 105 23.83 12.47 -1.53
CA ARG A 105 23.36 12.01 -2.84
C ARG A 105 23.75 12.93 -4.00
N ASP A 106 24.37 14.08 -3.73
CA ASP A 106 24.98 14.95 -4.76
C ASP A 106 26.42 14.55 -5.11
N HIS A 107 26.90 13.40 -4.63
CA HIS A 107 28.16 12.83 -5.10
C HIS A 107 28.06 12.31 -6.55
N GLU A 108 29.12 12.44 -7.35
CA GLU A 108 29.16 12.05 -8.78
C GLU A 108 28.84 10.58 -9.08
N TYR A 109 28.90 9.71 -8.06
CA TYR A 109 28.52 8.29 -8.15
C TYR A 109 27.01 8.05 -8.07
N CYS A 110 26.25 9.00 -7.52
CA CYS A 110 24.79 8.94 -7.40
C CYS A 110 24.13 9.95 -8.35
N ASN A 111 24.70 11.14 -8.45
CA ASN A 111 24.21 12.21 -9.29
C ASN A 111 25.14 12.38 -10.50
N PRO A 112 24.74 11.90 -11.69
CA PRO A 112 25.59 11.94 -12.87
C PRO A 112 25.73 13.36 -13.46
N THR A 113 25.05 14.37 -12.90
CA THR A 113 25.07 15.76 -13.39
C THR A 113 26.19 16.62 -12.82
N VAL A 114 26.83 16.18 -11.74
CA VAL A 114 27.80 16.95 -10.95
C VAL A 114 29.26 16.53 -11.21
N GLY A 115 29.49 15.59 -12.13
CA GLY A 115 30.82 15.13 -12.55
C GLY A 115 31.13 15.36 -14.04
N GLY A 116 32.37 15.07 -14.45
CA GLY A 116 32.84 15.17 -15.85
C GLY A 116 32.62 13.91 -16.70
N GLY A 117 31.93 12.89 -16.16
CA GLY A 117 31.88 11.54 -16.75
C GLY A 117 31.28 11.50 -18.17
N PHE A 118 30.32 12.36 -18.49
CA PHE A 118 29.69 12.38 -19.83
C PHE A 118 30.67 12.77 -20.94
N ASP A 119 31.58 13.70 -20.67
CA ASP A 119 32.58 14.14 -21.64
C ASP A 119 33.60 13.02 -21.93
N GLN A 120 33.98 12.26 -20.90
CA GLN A 120 34.85 11.09 -21.04
C GLN A 120 34.19 9.95 -21.82
N ILE A 121 32.92 9.63 -21.53
CA ILE A 121 32.17 8.59 -22.27
C ILE A 121 32.07 8.96 -23.75
N ARG A 122 31.81 10.23 -24.06
CA ARG A 122 31.80 10.74 -25.44
C ARG A 122 33.17 10.58 -26.10
N GLU A 123 34.23 11.03 -25.44
CA GLU A 123 35.60 10.98 -25.99
C GLU A 123 36.09 9.55 -26.24
N LEU A 124 35.70 8.62 -25.38
CA LEU A 124 35.97 7.19 -25.53
C LEU A 124 35.06 6.52 -26.58
N GLY A 125 34.04 7.22 -27.08
CA GLY A 125 33.08 6.71 -28.05
C GLY A 125 32.19 5.59 -27.53
N TRP A 126 32.03 5.49 -26.21
CA TRP A 126 31.26 4.44 -25.56
C TRP A 126 29.77 4.59 -25.84
N TRP A 127 29.09 3.45 -25.90
CA TRP A 127 27.65 3.37 -26.10
C TRP A 127 26.99 3.06 -24.76
N VAL A 128 26.05 3.92 -24.35
CA VAL A 128 25.29 3.76 -23.11
C VAL A 128 23.90 3.22 -23.44
N VAL A 129 23.49 2.16 -22.75
CA VAL A 129 22.13 1.65 -22.80
C VAL A 129 21.43 2.00 -21.49
N VAL A 130 20.24 2.57 -21.57
CA VAL A 130 19.38 2.86 -20.41
C VAL A 130 18.11 2.04 -20.57
N THR A 131 17.83 1.16 -19.62
CA THR A 131 16.59 0.37 -19.56
C THR A 131 15.71 0.88 -18.43
N GLY A 132 14.40 0.74 -18.58
CA GLY A 132 13.42 1.20 -17.58
C GLY A 132 12.01 0.73 -17.90
N CYS A 133 11.08 0.95 -16.98
CA CYS A 133 9.66 0.71 -17.23
C CYS A 133 8.78 1.75 -16.54
N ASP A 134 7.56 1.92 -17.01
CA ASP A 134 6.58 2.88 -16.48
C ASP A 134 6.15 2.62 -15.02
N GLY A 135 6.22 1.37 -14.54
CA GLY A 135 6.04 1.03 -13.13
C GLY A 135 7.30 1.20 -12.28
N ASP A 136 8.39 1.73 -12.83
CA ASP A 136 9.58 2.15 -12.08
C ASP A 136 9.40 3.57 -11.51
N PRO A 137 9.43 3.77 -10.18
CA PRO A 137 9.35 5.10 -9.57
C PRO A 137 10.48 6.07 -9.99
N LEU A 138 11.55 5.56 -10.62
CA LEU A 138 12.68 6.34 -11.12
C LEU A 138 12.61 6.62 -12.63
N ILE A 139 11.52 6.25 -13.31
CA ILE A 139 11.40 6.37 -14.78
C ILE A 139 11.65 7.79 -15.28
N ASP A 140 11.16 8.81 -14.57
CA ASP A 140 11.39 10.21 -14.91
C ASP A 140 12.89 10.57 -14.87
N ARG A 141 13.61 10.06 -13.87
CA ARG A 141 15.06 10.28 -13.74
C ARG A 141 15.87 9.52 -14.78
N GLN A 142 15.41 8.34 -15.17
CA GLN A 142 16.00 7.56 -16.27
C GLN A 142 15.82 8.31 -17.60
N MET A 143 14.64 8.88 -17.85
CA MET A 143 14.37 9.71 -19.02
C MET A 143 15.22 10.97 -19.05
N GLU A 144 15.31 11.70 -17.93
CA GLU A 144 16.20 12.87 -17.78
C GLU A 144 17.66 12.52 -18.10
N LEU A 145 18.16 11.38 -17.59
CA LEU A 145 19.52 10.92 -17.88
C LEU A 145 19.75 10.67 -19.37
N VAL A 146 18.80 10.02 -20.05
CA VAL A 146 18.85 9.79 -21.50
C VAL A 146 18.93 11.11 -22.27
N GLU A 147 18.12 12.10 -21.89
CA GLU A 147 18.15 13.43 -22.51
C GLU A 147 19.49 14.13 -22.30
N MET A 148 20.03 14.07 -21.08
CA MET A 148 21.33 14.69 -20.75
C MET A 148 22.48 14.07 -21.54
N LEU A 149 22.54 12.73 -21.62
CA LEU A 149 23.56 12.02 -22.38
C LEU A 149 23.48 12.35 -23.89
N LYS A 150 22.26 12.40 -24.45
CA LYS A 150 22.04 12.82 -25.84
C LYS A 150 22.50 14.25 -26.08
N LYS A 151 22.15 15.18 -25.18
CA LYS A 151 22.56 16.60 -25.26
C LYS A 151 24.08 16.76 -25.21
N LYS A 152 24.77 15.86 -24.49
CA LYS A 152 26.24 15.82 -24.40
C LYS A 152 26.92 15.11 -25.57
N GLY A 153 26.17 14.56 -26.51
CA GLY A 153 26.69 13.88 -27.70
C GLY A 153 27.18 12.45 -27.46
N VAL A 154 26.77 11.84 -26.35
CA VAL A 154 27.03 10.42 -26.07
C VAL A 154 26.10 9.56 -26.92
N LYS A 155 26.59 8.41 -27.42
CA LYS A 155 25.74 7.42 -28.08
C LYS A 155 24.89 6.73 -27.03
N VAL A 156 23.56 6.83 -27.15
CA VAL A 156 22.61 6.29 -26.17
C VAL A 156 21.52 5.48 -26.86
N GLU A 157 21.21 4.32 -26.31
CA GLU A 157 20.01 3.55 -26.62
C GLU A 157 19.12 3.48 -25.37
N ALA A 158 17.83 3.79 -25.52
CA ALA A 158 16.87 3.75 -24.42
C ALA A 158 15.81 2.69 -24.70
N GLN A 159 15.60 1.76 -23.77
CA GLN A 159 14.60 0.70 -23.85
C GLN A 159 13.66 0.83 -22.65
N LEU A 160 12.56 1.57 -22.84
CA LEU A 160 11.57 1.84 -21.81
C LEU A 160 10.31 1.04 -22.12
N ASN A 161 9.96 0.09 -21.26
CA ASN A 161 8.82 -0.82 -21.45
C ASN A 161 7.58 -0.36 -20.66
N GLU A 162 6.39 -0.68 -21.18
CA GLU A 162 5.12 -0.46 -20.46
C GLU A 162 4.69 -1.73 -19.68
N GLY A 163 4.10 -1.52 -18.49
CA GLY A 163 3.47 -2.55 -17.67
C GLY A 163 4.38 -3.37 -16.75
N ASP A 164 5.65 -3.01 -16.61
CA ASP A 164 6.63 -3.72 -15.77
C ASP A 164 6.87 -3.00 -14.41
N HIS A 165 7.81 -3.46 -13.58
CA HIS A 165 8.13 -2.87 -12.27
C HIS A 165 9.66 -2.71 -12.07
N HIS A 166 10.05 -1.80 -11.16
CA HIS A 166 11.47 -1.54 -10.87
C HIS A 166 12.26 -2.82 -10.58
N GLY A 167 13.36 -3.04 -11.31
CA GLY A 167 14.25 -4.18 -11.13
C GLY A 167 13.72 -5.52 -11.69
N VAL A 168 12.71 -5.50 -12.56
CA VAL A 168 12.18 -6.71 -13.22
C VAL A 168 13.28 -7.52 -13.94
N GLU A 169 14.31 -6.85 -14.47
CA GLU A 169 15.42 -7.53 -15.16
C GLU A 169 16.35 -8.29 -14.21
N LEU A 170 16.30 -8.02 -12.90
CA LEU A 170 17.04 -8.79 -11.89
C LEU A 170 16.32 -10.10 -11.52
N MET A 171 15.02 -10.19 -11.79
CA MET A 171 14.14 -11.29 -11.37
C MET A 171 13.73 -12.20 -12.54
N ASP A 172 13.78 -11.71 -13.78
CA ASP A 172 13.50 -12.48 -14.99
C ASP A 172 14.81 -12.84 -15.72
N ALA A 173 15.16 -14.13 -15.72
CA ALA A 173 16.37 -14.65 -16.33
C ALA A 173 16.48 -14.37 -17.85
N THR A 174 15.36 -14.19 -18.56
CA THR A 174 15.37 -13.83 -19.98
C THR A 174 15.66 -12.35 -20.20
N LYS A 175 15.23 -11.47 -19.28
CA LYS A 175 15.54 -10.03 -19.29
C LYS A 175 16.92 -9.72 -18.67
N ALA A 176 17.37 -10.52 -17.71
CA ALA A 176 18.67 -10.40 -17.04
C ALA A 176 19.88 -10.50 -17.99
N ASN A 177 19.75 -11.27 -19.07
CA ASN A 177 20.81 -11.45 -20.08
C ASN A 177 21.17 -10.15 -20.82
N ALA A 178 20.26 -9.17 -20.87
CA ALA A 178 20.54 -7.84 -21.39
C ALA A 178 21.34 -6.99 -20.38
N LEU A 179 21.04 -7.10 -19.09
CA LEU A 179 21.65 -6.32 -17.99
C LEU A 179 23.06 -6.81 -17.60
N LEU A 180 23.29 -8.13 -17.67
CA LEU A 180 24.55 -8.80 -17.27
C LEU A 180 25.78 -8.39 -18.08
N ARG A 181 25.61 -7.68 -19.20
CA ARG A 181 26.73 -7.16 -20.01
C ARG A 181 27.26 -5.80 -19.54
N CYS A 182 26.57 -5.11 -18.62
CA CYS A 182 26.85 -3.70 -18.33
C CYS A 182 27.09 -3.33 -16.85
N CYS A 183 26.68 -4.13 -15.86
CA CYS A 183 26.57 -3.64 -14.46
C CYS A 183 27.41 -4.40 -13.41
N ASN A 184 28.72 -4.11 -13.32
CA ASN A 184 29.57 -4.59 -12.21
C ASN A 184 29.28 -3.90 -10.86
N VAL A 185 28.78 -2.66 -10.89
CA VAL A 185 28.50 -1.85 -9.67
C VAL A 185 27.24 -2.33 -8.94
N ALA A 186 26.17 -2.63 -9.67
CA ALA A 186 24.93 -3.17 -9.09
C ALA A 186 25.15 -4.53 -8.43
N TYR A 187 26.02 -5.37 -8.99
CA TYR A 187 26.39 -6.67 -8.42
C TYR A 187 27.13 -6.53 -7.07
N HIS A 188 28.11 -5.63 -6.96
CA HIS A 188 28.84 -5.41 -5.72
C HIS A 188 28.04 -4.63 -4.66
N ALA A 189 27.18 -3.70 -5.07
CA ALA A 189 26.21 -3.05 -4.18
C ALA A 189 25.19 -4.07 -3.65
N GLY A 190 24.67 -4.94 -4.52
CA GLY A 190 23.78 -6.05 -4.15
C GLY A 190 24.41 -7.03 -3.18
N LEU A 191 25.69 -7.38 -3.35
CA LEU A 191 26.43 -8.25 -2.42
C LEU A 191 26.65 -7.60 -1.03
N ARG A 192 26.94 -6.29 -0.97
CA ARG A 192 27.08 -5.56 0.30
C ARG A 192 25.76 -5.36 1.02
N VAL A 193 24.68 -5.13 0.26
CA VAL A 193 23.32 -5.10 0.81
C VAL A 193 22.96 -6.49 1.31
N ALA A 194 23.22 -7.56 0.55
CA ALA A 194 22.95 -8.94 0.97
C ALA A 194 23.70 -9.33 2.26
N SER A 195 24.92 -8.82 2.50
CA SER A 195 25.64 -9.03 3.75
C SER A 195 25.13 -8.21 4.93
N GLU A 196 24.33 -7.17 4.70
CA GLU A 196 23.74 -6.29 5.72
C GLU A 196 22.21 -6.44 5.83
N VAL A 197 21.59 -7.26 4.98
CA VAL A 197 20.13 -7.49 4.97
C VAL A 197 19.66 -8.13 6.27
N GLU A 198 20.51 -8.90 6.94
CA GLU A 198 20.24 -9.44 8.28
C GLU A 198 20.23 -8.35 9.37
N ASN A 199 20.86 -7.20 9.12
CA ASN A 199 20.86 -6.01 9.99
C ASN A 199 19.77 -4.99 9.62
N LEU A 200 19.04 -5.19 8.53
CA LEU A 200 17.87 -4.37 8.21
C LEU A 200 16.78 -4.68 9.24
N GLN A 201 16.23 -3.63 9.86
CA GLN A 201 15.08 -3.67 10.77
C GLN A 201 14.00 -4.68 10.29
N PRO A 202 13.28 -5.35 11.22
CA PRO A 202 12.45 -6.49 10.87
C PRO A 202 11.47 -6.14 9.74
N LEU A 203 11.44 -6.98 8.71
CA LEU A 203 10.48 -6.86 7.62
C LEU A 203 9.07 -6.99 8.19
N ILE A 204 8.26 -5.93 8.07
CA ILE A 204 6.83 -6.00 8.38
C ILE A 204 6.22 -7.07 7.49
N THR A 205 5.64 -8.09 8.11
CA THR A 205 4.87 -9.11 7.44
C THR A 205 3.39 -8.89 7.75
N ILE A 206 2.66 -8.40 6.76
CA ILE A 206 1.20 -8.27 6.85
C ILE A 206 0.59 -9.67 6.71
N LYS A 207 -0.30 -10.03 7.65
CA LYS A 207 -1.01 -11.31 7.69
C LYS A 207 -2.46 -11.19 7.24
N GLY A 208 -2.99 -9.97 7.19
CA GLY A 208 -4.36 -9.76 6.75
C GLY A 208 -4.88 -8.35 6.91
N GLN A 209 -6.12 -8.19 6.48
CA GLN A 209 -6.89 -6.95 6.56
C GLN A 209 -8.17 -7.17 7.36
N ILE A 210 -8.53 -6.19 8.18
CA ILE A 210 -9.73 -6.16 9.00
C ILE A 210 -10.55 -4.96 8.55
N LEU A 211 -11.60 -5.23 7.78
CA LEU A 211 -12.47 -4.25 7.17
C LEU A 211 -13.77 -4.21 7.98
N HIS A 212 -13.88 -3.23 8.87
CA HIS A 212 -15.05 -3.04 9.72
C HIS A 212 -15.97 -1.96 9.11
N GLN A 213 -17.11 -2.36 8.56
CA GLN A 213 -18.06 -1.48 7.88
C GLN A 213 -17.37 -0.54 6.87
N PRO A 214 -16.48 -1.03 5.98
CA PRO A 214 -15.69 -0.16 5.11
C PRO A 214 -16.62 0.65 4.20
N PHE A 215 -16.35 1.94 4.03
CA PHE A 215 -17.24 2.83 3.28
C PHE A 215 -16.96 2.73 1.78
N PHE A 216 -17.90 2.15 1.04
CA PHE A 216 -17.89 2.04 -0.42
C PHE A 216 -19.20 2.60 -0.98
N SER A 217 -19.20 2.99 -2.25
CA SER A 217 -20.43 3.35 -2.97
C SER A 217 -20.21 3.17 -4.48
N GLY A 218 -21.22 3.53 -5.26
CA GLY A 218 -21.18 3.53 -6.71
C GLY A 218 -22.21 4.51 -7.27
N ASN A 219 -22.18 4.75 -8.59
CA ASN A 219 -23.20 5.60 -9.20
C ASN A 219 -24.58 4.95 -9.13
N GLN A 220 -24.66 3.64 -9.39
CA GLN A 220 -25.89 2.87 -9.25
C GLN A 220 -26.14 2.54 -7.79
N ARG A 221 -27.39 2.78 -7.34
CA ARG A 221 -27.80 2.47 -5.97
C ARG A 221 -28.06 0.99 -5.80
N THR A 222 -27.57 0.44 -4.70
CA THR A 222 -27.87 -0.93 -4.29
C THR A 222 -29.25 -1.00 -3.62
N GLU A 223 -29.74 -2.23 -3.39
CA GLU A 223 -31.01 -2.44 -2.69
C GLU A 223 -30.96 -1.93 -1.25
N SER A 224 -29.83 -2.10 -0.57
CA SER A 224 -29.61 -1.62 0.80
C SER A 224 -29.64 -0.12 0.89
N GLU A 225 -28.98 0.57 -0.04
CA GLU A 225 -29.02 2.03 -0.13
C GLU A 225 -30.47 2.48 -0.32
N LEU A 226 -31.21 1.93 -1.30
CA LEU A 226 -32.61 2.31 -1.54
C LEU A 226 -33.52 2.04 -0.34
N ARG A 227 -33.34 0.91 0.33
CA ARG A 227 -34.09 0.54 1.54
C ARG A 227 -33.82 1.49 2.71
N LEU A 228 -32.61 2.04 2.80
CA LEU A 228 -32.12 2.87 3.91
C LEU A 228 -31.91 4.34 3.49
N VAL A 229 -32.68 4.82 2.51
CA VAL A 229 -32.55 6.18 1.95
C VAL A 229 -32.57 7.31 2.99
N ASN A 230 -33.38 7.14 4.04
CA ASN A 230 -33.56 8.09 5.14
C ASN A 230 -32.87 7.60 6.44
N ASP A 231 -31.82 6.80 6.32
CA ASP A 231 -31.06 6.34 7.48
C ASP A 231 -30.62 7.53 8.36
N PRO A 232 -30.76 7.45 9.69
CA PRO A 232 -30.43 8.57 10.57
C PRO A 232 -28.92 8.85 10.68
N VAL A 233 -28.06 7.90 10.27
CA VAL A 233 -26.60 8.03 10.34
C VAL A 233 -26.00 8.38 8.98
N LEU A 234 -26.40 7.66 7.92
CA LEU A 234 -25.88 7.82 6.56
C LEU A 234 -27.01 7.91 5.50
N PRO A 235 -27.81 9.00 5.50
CA PRO A 235 -28.79 9.22 4.44
C PRO A 235 -28.10 9.53 3.10
N PHE A 236 -28.83 9.39 1.99
CA PHE A 236 -28.28 9.52 0.62
C PHE A 236 -27.46 10.78 0.38
N PHE A 237 -28.00 11.93 0.76
CA PHE A 237 -27.35 13.21 0.51
C PHE A 237 -26.04 13.36 1.30
N VAL A 238 -25.92 12.72 2.47
CA VAL A 238 -24.68 12.71 3.25
C VAL A 238 -23.66 11.81 2.58
N ASN A 239 -24.07 10.61 2.16
CA ASN A 239 -23.19 9.68 1.44
C ASN A 239 -22.62 10.35 0.17
N ASP A 240 -23.48 10.97 -0.63
CA ASP A 240 -23.08 11.65 -1.87
C ASP A 240 -22.12 12.81 -1.59
N LEU A 241 -22.44 13.65 -0.59
CA LEU A 241 -21.58 14.75 -0.20
C LEU A 241 -20.21 14.25 0.30
N MET A 242 -20.17 13.17 1.09
CA MET A 242 -18.91 12.61 1.57
C MET A 242 -18.01 12.17 0.41
N TRP A 243 -18.56 11.52 -0.62
CA TRP A 243 -17.78 11.16 -1.81
C TRP A 243 -17.43 12.36 -2.68
N GLU A 244 -18.34 13.32 -2.86
CA GLU A 244 -18.07 14.56 -3.59
C GLU A 244 -16.93 15.37 -2.98
N LEU A 245 -16.82 15.38 -1.64
CA LEU A 245 -15.73 16.05 -0.94
C LEU A 245 -14.42 15.26 -0.99
N SER A 246 -14.49 13.92 -1.05
CA SER A 246 -13.33 13.03 -0.92
C SER A 246 -12.66 12.66 -2.24
N LEU A 247 -13.43 12.46 -3.32
CA LEU A 247 -12.89 12.02 -4.60
C LEU A 247 -12.10 13.13 -5.32
N PRO A 248 -11.23 12.78 -6.28
CA PRO A 248 -10.65 13.76 -7.19
C PRO A 248 -11.73 14.63 -7.86
N ILE A 249 -11.39 15.88 -8.18
CA ILE A 249 -12.35 16.79 -8.82
C ILE A 249 -12.67 16.28 -10.22
N GLY A 250 -13.96 16.16 -10.53
CA GLY A 250 -14.45 15.80 -11.87
C GLY A 250 -14.61 14.30 -12.11
N VAL A 251 -14.31 13.44 -11.13
CA VAL A 251 -14.66 12.01 -11.19
C VAL A 251 -15.99 11.75 -10.51
N ASP A 252 -16.64 10.64 -10.87
CA ASP A 252 -17.88 10.19 -10.26
C ASP A 252 -17.63 9.03 -9.28
N ARG A 253 -18.72 8.44 -8.76
CA ARG A 253 -18.62 7.38 -7.73
C ARG A 253 -18.28 6.00 -8.28
N ASP A 254 -18.18 5.82 -9.59
CA ASP A 254 -17.62 4.59 -10.15
C ASP A 254 -16.08 4.64 -10.24
N HIS A 255 -15.45 5.67 -9.69
CA HIS A 255 -14.00 5.69 -9.47
C HIS A 255 -13.53 4.55 -8.54
N GLU A 256 -12.35 3.96 -8.79
CA GLU A 256 -11.80 2.79 -8.06
C GLU A 256 -11.63 3.00 -6.54
N TYR A 257 -11.60 4.27 -6.10
CA TYR A 257 -11.52 4.66 -4.69
C TYR A 257 -12.87 4.55 -3.96
N CYS A 258 -13.96 4.69 -4.70
CA CYS A 258 -15.33 4.65 -4.20
C CYS A 258 -15.95 3.27 -4.42
N ASN A 259 -15.85 2.76 -5.65
CA ASN A 259 -16.44 1.51 -6.08
C ASN A 259 -15.37 0.42 -6.24
N PRO A 260 -15.27 -0.54 -5.29
CA PRO A 260 -14.24 -1.57 -5.33
C PRO A 260 -14.47 -2.61 -6.45
N ALA A 261 -15.63 -2.60 -7.11
CA ALA A 261 -15.92 -3.48 -8.24
C ALA A 261 -15.37 -2.96 -9.58
N VAL A 262 -15.00 -1.67 -9.66
CA VAL A 262 -14.50 -1.03 -10.89
C VAL A 262 -12.96 -1.04 -10.93
N GLY A 263 -12.37 -0.93 -12.13
CA GLY A 263 -10.92 -0.71 -12.27
C GLY A 263 -10.04 -1.95 -12.13
N GLY A 264 -10.62 -3.16 -12.18
CA GLY A 264 -9.83 -4.39 -12.23
C GLY A 264 -9.25 -4.81 -10.89
N GLY A 265 -10.02 -4.70 -9.80
CA GLY A 265 -9.72 -5.36 -8.51
C GLY A 265 -9.27 -6.83 -8.67
N SER A 266 -9.53 -7.45 -9.83
CA SER A 266 -8.97 -8.72 -10.28
C SER A 266 -7.46 -8.89 -10.27
N GLN A 267 -6.62 -7.89 -10.59
CA GLN A 267 -5.16 -8.07 -10.63
C GLN A 267 -4.49 -7.84 -9.27
N ARG A 268 -4.95 -6.86 -8.49
CA ARG A 268 -4.38 -6.55 -7.17
C ARG A 268 -4.81 -7.56 -6.10
N LEU A 269 -6.05 -8.07 -6.16
CA LEU A 269 -6.50 -9.15 -5.27
C LEU A 269 -5.72 -10.46 -5.49
N GLU A 270 -5.24 -10.72 -6.71
CA GLU A 270 -4.41 -11.89 -7.00
C GLU A 270 -3.08 -11.85 -6.22
N LYS A 271 -2.48 -10.67 -6.05
CA LYS A 271 -1.27 -10.52 -5.22
C LYS A 271 -1.55 -10.80 -3.75
N ILE A 272 -2.67 -10.30 -3.23
CA ILE A 272 -3.12 -10.58 -1.85
C ILE A 272 -3.31 -12.09 -1.64
N ARG A 273 -3.87 -12.79 -2.63
CA ARG A 273 -4.01 -14.25 -2.62
C ARG A 273 -2.66 -14.96 -2.57
N LEU A 274 -1.71 -14.56 -3.42
CA LEU A 274 -0.35 -15.15 -3.46
C LEU A 274 0.44 -14.90 -2.18
N LEU A 275 0.18 -13.79 -1.48
CA LEU A 275 0.76 -13.50 -0.18
C LEU A 275 0.07 -14.23 0.99
N GLU A 276 -0.99 -15.00 0.71
CA GLU A 276 -1.78 -15.75 1.69
C GLU A 276 -2.39 -14.86 2.79
N TRP A 277 -2.71 -13.61 2.46
CA TRP A 277 -3.36 -12.71 3.41
C TRP A 277 -4.80 -13.13 3.65
N ARG A 278 -5.21 -13.07 4.93
CA ARG A 278 -6.61 -13.27 5.32
C ARG A 278 -7.35 -11.93 5.33
N VAL A 279 -8.61 -11.91 4.94
CA VAL A 279 -9.46 -10.71 5.03
C VAL A 279 -10.63 -10.99 5.95
N LEU A 280 -10.90 -10.09 6.89
CA LEU A 280 -12.08 -10.11 7.75
C LEU A 280 -13.00 -8.95 7.34
N MET A 281 -14.23 -9.26 6.94
CA MET A 281 -15.28 -8.27 6.64
C MET A 281 -16.35 -8.33 7.74
N ILE A 282 -16.62 -7.21 8.42
CA ILE A 282 -17.64 -7.15 9.47
C ILE A 282 -18.60 -6.01 9.16
N ASP A 283 -19.90 -6.30 9.12
CA ASP A 283 -20.91 -5.28 8.89
C ASP A 283 -22.31 -5.73 9.36
N CYS A 284 -23.36 -4.94 9.13
CA CYS A 284 -24.72 -5.22 9.52
C CYS A 284 -25.75 -4.79 8.46
N LYS A 285 -26.92 -5.44 8.45
CA LYS A 285 -27.97 -5.19 7.45
C LYS A 285 -28.63 -3.81 7.51
N GLY A 286 -28.46 -3.10 8.62
CA GLY A 286 -28.91 -1.71 8.78
C GLY A 286 -27.88 -0.67 8.36
N ASP A 287 -26.74 -1.09 7.80
CA ASP A 287 -25.77 -0.17 7.21
C ASP A 287 -26.10 0.08 5.72
N PRO A 288 -26.34 1.33 5.27
CA PRO A 288 -26.70 1.61 3.87
C PRO A 288 -25.76 1.01 2.83
N PRO A 289 -24.42 1.04 2.96
CA PRO A 289 -23.53 0.52 1.93
C PRO A 289 -23.44 -1.00 1.87
N ILE A 290 -23.99 -1.77 2.84
CA ILE A 290 -23.79 -3.22 3.09
C ILE A 290 -23.69 -4.12 1.84
N ASP A 291 -24.47 -3.82 0.80
CA ASP A 291 -24.48 -4.62 -0.43
C ASP A 291 -23.15 -4.53 -1.19
N HIS A 292 -22.45 -3.39 -1.16
CA HIS A 292 -21.11 -3.23 -1.74
C HIS A 292 -20.08 -4.11 -1.03
N GLN A 293 -20.15 -4.24 0.30
CA GLN A 293 -19.25 -5.10 1.06
C GLN A 293 -19.55 -6.58 0.81
N ILE A 294 -20.83 -6.96 0.69
CA ILE A 294 -21.23 -8.33 0.34
C ILE A 294 -20.74 -8.69 -1.07
N GLU A 295 -20.85 -7.78 -2.03
CA GLU A 295 -20.34 -7.97 -3.39
C GLU A 295 -18.81 -8.13 -3.39
N LEU A 296 -18.09 -7.28 -2.64
CA LEU A 296 -16.65 -7.38 -2.52
C LEU A 296 -16.20 -8.71 -1.89
N VAL A 297 -16.90 -9.19 -0.84
CA VAL A 297 -16.62 -10.51 -0.25
C VAL A 297 -16.78 -11.63 -1.28
N LYS A 298 -17.89 -11.64 -2.03
CA LYS A 298 -18.11 -12.64 -3.09
C LYS A 298 -17.00 -12.60 -4.13
N MET A 299 -16.60 -11.41 -4.57
CA MET A 299 -15.51 -11.25 -5.55
C MET A 299 -14.18 -11.79 -5.01
N MET A 300 -13.86 -11.57 -3.74
CA MET A 300 -12.65 -12.10 -3.11
C MET A 300 -12.70 -13.63 -2.98
N GLU A 301 -13.85 -14.20 -2.59
CA GLU A 301 -14.07 -15.64 -2.47
C GLU A 301 -13.98 -16.35 -3.83
N GLU A 302 -14.59 -15.78 -4.88
CA GLU A 302 -14.50 -16.29 -6.26
C GLU A 302 -13.05 -16.32 -6.78
N LYS A 303 -12.20 -15.43 -6.25
CA LYS A 303 -10.76 -15.38 -6.53
C LYS A 303 -9.95 -16.30 -5.64
N GLY A 304 -10.55 -17.01 -4.69
CA GLY A 304 -9.87 -17.94 -3.79
C GLY A 304 -9.06 -17.26 -2.68
N LEU A 305 -9.39 -16.01 -2.31
CA LEU A 305 -8.83 -15.38 -1.12
C LEU A 305 -9.44 -15.99 0.15
N ALA A 306 -8.66 -16.05 1.22
CA ALA A 306 -9.14 -16.48 2.53
C ALA A 306 -9.93 -15.36 3.20
N VAL A 307 -11.25 -15.34 3.00
CA VAL A 307 -12.15 -14.34 3.56
C VAL A 307 -12.98 -14.93 4.70
N ALA A 308 -13.04 -14.22 5.81
CA ALA A 308 -14.04 -14.42 6.86
C ALA A 308 -15.00 -13.23 6.84
N SER A 309 -16.30 -13.49 6.87
CA SER A 309 -17.31 -12.43 6.89
C SER A 309 -18.31 -12.61 8.01
N GLN A 310 -18.68 -11.52 8.69
CA GLN A 310 -19.78 -11.48 9.65
C GLN A 310 -20.73 -10.35 9.28
N PHE A 311 -21.97 -10.71 8.93
CA PHE A 311 -23.03 -9.77 8.58
C PHE A 311 -24.21 -9.91 9.54
N ASP A 312 -24.30 -9.01 10.51
CA ASP A 312 -25.36 -9.04 11.52
C ASP A 312 -26.71 -8.65 10.92
N LYS A 313 -27.80 -9.30 11.39
CA LYS A 313 -29.16 -9.03 10.90
C LYS A 313 -29.73 -7.67 11.33
N GLY A 314 -29.18 -7.07 12.37
CA GLY A 314 -29.60 -5.76 12.89
C GLY A 314 -28.37 -4.92 13.28
N GLY A 315 -28.59 -3.64 13.52
CA GLY A 315 -27.53 -2.65 13.71
C GLY A 315 -27.73 -1.45 12.78
N HIS A 316 -26.75 -0.56 12.75
CA HIS A 316 -26.64 0.55 11.80
C HIS A 316 -25.14 0.88 11.60
N HIS A 317 -24.83 1.78 10.68
CA HIS A 317 -23.45 2.22 10.49
C HIS A 317 -22.83 2.75 11.79
N GLY A 318 -21.65 2.25 12.16
CA GLY A 318 -20.91 2.66 13.34
C GLY A 318 -21.48 2.16 14.69
N VAL A 319 -22.49 1.28 14.68
CA VAL A 319 -23.15 0.81 15.92
C VAL A 319 -22.17 0.15 16.90
N ASP A 320 -21.15 -0.55 16.40
CA ASP A 320 -20.15 -1.25 17.24
C ASP A 320 -19.18 -0.27 17.94
N LEU A 321 -19.18 1.00 17.55
CA LEU A 321 -18.43 2.07 18.23
C LEU A 321 -19.25 2.74 19.35
N GLN A 322 -20.57 2.54 19.36
CA GLN A 322 -21.50 3.19 20.28
C GLN A 322 -22.04 2.23 21.34
N ASP A 323 -22.29 0.98 20.97
CA ASP A 323 -22.82 -0.05 21.85
C ASP A 323 -21.70 -0.92 22.45
N LEU A 324 -21.56 -0.88 23.79
CA LEU A 324 -20.51 -1.62 24.50
C LEU A 324 -20.62 -3.15 24.38
N SER A 325 -21.84 -3.68 24.26
CA SER A 325 -22.05 -5.13 24.11
C SER A 325 -21.59 -5.60 22.73
N ARG A 326 -21.88 -4.81 21.70
CA ARG A 326 -21.44 -5.07 20.34
C ARG A 326 -19.94 -4.83 20.17
N ALA A 327 -19.38 -3.80 20.78
CA ALA A 327 -17.93 -3.58 20.82
C ALA A 327 -17.18 -4.79 21.42
N LYS A 328 -17.72 -5.39 22.50
CA LYS A 328 -17.15 -6.63 23.09
C LYS A 328 -17.27 -7.83 22.16
N ALA A 329 -18.41 -7.98 21.47
CA ALA A 329 -18.58 -9.05 20.49
C ALA A 329 -17.59 -8.91 19.33
N LEU A 330 -17.43 -7.68 18.80
CA LEU A 330 -16.45 -7.34 17.78
C LEU A 330 -15.03 -7.72 18.23
N GLN A 331 -14.64 -7.34 19.46
CA GLN A 331 -13.32 -7.70 20.01
C GLN A 331 -13.07 -9.22 20.04
N ALA A 332 -14.08 -10.03 20.37
CA ALA A 332 -13.96 -11.48 20.37
C ALA A 332 -13.72 -12.03 18.94
N VAL A 333 -14.42 -11.48 17.95
CA VAL A 333 -14.24 -11.84 16.54
C VAL A 333 -12.84 -11.48 16.05
N LEU A 334 -12.38 -10.26 16.35
CA LEU A 334 -11.03 -9.79 16.01
C LEU A 334 -9.96 -10.69 16.63
N LYS A 335 -10.11 -11.04 17.91
CA LYS A 335 -9.18 -11.93 18.61
C LYS A 335 -9.08 -13.30 17.95
N ASN A 336 -10.22 -13.90 17.63
CA ASN A 336 -10.26 -15.21 16.97
C ASN A 336 -9.63 -15.16 15.58
N PHE A 337 -9.83 -14.06 14.85
CA PHE A 337 -9.24 -13.88 13.52
C PHE A 337 -7.73 -13.68 13.58
N MET A 338 -7.23 -12.85 14.50
CA MET A 338 -5.79 -12.54 14.61
C MET A 338 -4.97 -13.70 15.17
N LEU A 339 -5.56 -14.56 16.00
CA LEU A 339 -4.89 -15.76 16.48
C LEU A 339 -4.71 -16.78 15.34
N PRO A 340 -3.60 -17.53 15.32
CA PRO A 340 -3.47 -18.69 14.43
C PRO A 340 -4.58 -19.67 14.77
N SER A 341 -5.27 -20.21 13.76
CA SER A 341 -6.07 -21.42 13.94
C SER A 341 -5.15 -22.46 14.58
N LEU A 342 -5.48 -22.92 15.79
CA LEU A 342 -4.80 -24.07 16.38
C LEU A 342 -4.91 -25.20 15.35
N VAL A 343 -3.78 -25.59 14.77
CA VAL A 343 -3.68 -26.84 14.04
C VAL A 343 -3.92 -27.92 15.09
N VAL A 344 -5.14 -28.44 15.13
CA VAL A 344 -5.50 -29.63 15.89
C VAL A 344 -5.07 -30.85 15.11
#